data_AF-A0A0M7B558-F1
#
_entry.id   AF-A0A0M7B558-F1
#
_cell.length_a   1.000
_cell.length_b   1.000
_cell.length_c   1.000
_cell.angle_alpha   90.00
_cell.angle_beta   90.00
_cell.angle_gamma   90.00
#
_symmetry.space_group_name_H-M   'P 1'
#
loop_
_entity.id
_entity.type
_entity.pdbx_description
1 polymer ?
#
loop_
_entity_poly.entity_id
_entity_poly.type
_entity_poly.pdbx_seq_one_letter_code
_entity_poly.pdbx_strand_id
1 'polypeptide(L)'
;MLDGVFWIARTGSPWRDLPEEFGKWSSVYRQFRRWTLAGLWETILEALNEAAGELDHPPDRLHMIDSTVVRAHQHAAGAIEQPAVWKFC
;
A
#
# COMPACT_ATOMS: atom_id res chain seq x y z
N MET A 1 -17.66 1.06 -6.72
CA MET A 1 -16.49 0.19 -7.05
C MET A 1 -15.19 0.89 -6.69
N LEU A 2 -14.88 2.07 -7.26
CA LEU A 2 -13.77 2.91 -6.82
C LEU A 2 -13.90 3.30 -5.34
N ASP A 3 -15.11 3.68 -4.92
CA ASP A 3 -15.42 4.06 -3.53
C ASP A 3 -15.13 2.93 -2.55
N GLY A 4 -15.37 1.67 -2.95
CA GLY A 4 -15.05 0.50 -2.15
C GLY A 4 -13.55 0.29 -2.01
N VAL A 5 -12.77 0.56 -3.06
CA VAL A 5 -11.30 0.54 -2.98
C VAL A 5 -10.81 1.64 -2.05
N PHE A 6 -11.34 2.86 -2.16
CA PHE A 6 -10.95 3.97 -1.29
C PHE A 6 -11.37 3.76 0.17
N TRP A 7 -12.52 3.13 0.40
CA TRP A 7 -12.92 2.75 1.74
C TRP A 7 -11.95 1.75 2.36
N ILE A 8 -11.53 0.72 1.61
CA ILE A 8 -10.51 -0.25 2.06
C ILE A 8 -9.17 0.43 2.28
N ALA A 9 -8.72 1.29 1.36
CA ALA A 9 -7.45 2.02 1.48
C ALA A 9 -7.43 2.94 2.70
N ARG A 10 -8.55 3.61 3.01
CA ARG A 10 -8.67 4.51 4.15
C ARG A 10 -8.77 3.78 5.49
N THR A 11 -9.44 2.62 5.53
CA THR A 11 -9.71 1.90 6.78
C THR A 11 -8.71 0.78 7.07
N GLY A 12 -7.99 0.30 6.06
CA GLY A 12 -7.14 -0.90 6.16
C GLY A 12 -7.92 -2.18 6.47
N SER A 13 -9.25 -2.17 6.37
CA SER A 13 -10.09 -3.30 6.75
C SER A 13 -9.91 -4.48 5.79
N PRO A 14 -10.08 -5.73 6.26
CA PRO A 14 -10.08 -6.89 5.39
C PRO A 14 -11.12 -6.75 4.27
N TRP A 15 -10.78 -7.17 3.05
CA TRP A 15 -11.68 -7.09 1.90
C TRP A 15 -13.06 -7.70 2.15
N ARG A 16 -13.14 -8.76 2.96
CA ARG A 16 -14.41 -9.45 3.28
C ARG A 16 -15.37 -8.60 4.11
N ASP A 17 -14.85 -7.58 4.78
CA ASP A 17 -15.62 -6.70 5.66
C ASP A 17 -16.09 -5.44 4.92
N LEU A 18 -15.92 -5.39 3.59
CA LEU A 18 -16.41 -4.30 2.77
C LEU A 18 -17.94 -4.19 2.91
N PRO A 19 -18.47 -3.01 3.28
CA PRO A 19 -19.91 -2.78 3.34
C PRO A 19 -20.61 -3.04 2.00
N GLU A 20 -21.80 -3.64 2.06
CA GLU A 20 -22.55 -4.04 0.86
C GLU A 20 -22.97 -2.84 -0.02
N GLU A 21 -23.05 -1.63 0.55
CA GLU A 21 -23.30 -0.37 -0.18
C GLU A 21 -22.24 -0.08 -1.25
N PHE A 22 -21.02 -0.58 -1.09
CA PHE A 22 -19.94 -0.45 -2.09
C PHE A 22 -19.97 -1.56 -3.15
N GLY A 23 -20.88 -2.53 -3.01
CA GLY A 23 -21.05 -3.70 -3.84
C GLY A 23 -20.31 -4.94 -3.32
N LYS A 24 -20.39 -6.04 -4.08
CA LYS A 24 -19.76 -7.32 -3.71
C LYS A 24 -18.25 -7.19 -3.60
N TRP A 25 -17.70 -7.46 -2.40
CA TRP A 25 -16.26 -7.38 -2.13
C TRP A 25 -15.39 -8.11 -3.14
N SER A 26 -15.82 -9.29 -3.61
CA SER A 26 -15.05 -10.11 -4.55
C SER A 26 -14.90 -9.46 -5.92
N SER A 27 -15.88 -8.65 -6.33
CA SER A 27 -15.82 -7.92 -7.59
C SER A 27 -14.95 -6.68 -7.48
N VAL A 28 -15.04 -5.96 -6.36
CA VAL A 28 -14.17 -4.81 -6.06
C VAL A 28 -12.71 -5.26 -5.98
N TYR A 29 -12.41 -6.32 -5.23
CA TYR A 29 -11.07 -6.89 -5.14
C TYR A 29 -10.54 -7.37 -6.50
N ARG A 30 -11.37 -8.08 -7.29
CA ARG A 30 -10.95 -8.54 -8.63
C ARG A 30 -10.59 -7.37 -9.54
N GLN A 31 -11.37 -6.29 -9.49
CA GLN A 31 -11.09 -5.11 -10.29
C GLN A 31 -9.85 -4.37 -9.80
N PHE A 32 -9.71 -4.19 -8.49
CA PHE A 32 -8.50 -3.65 -7.85
C PHE A 32 -7.25 -4.41 -8.29
N ARG A 33 -7.29 -5.75 -8.23
CA ARG A 33 -6.17 -6.61 -8.65
C ARG A 33 -5.86 -6.46 -10.14
N ARG A 34 -6.87 -6.39 -11.01
CA ARG A 34 -6.67 -6.18 -12.45
C ARG A 34 -5.97 -4.85 -12.74
N TRP A 35 -6.38 -3.78 -12.07
CA TRP A 35 -5.76 -2.47 -12.24
C TRP A 35 -4.34 -2.40 -11.68
N THR A 36 -4.11 -3.04 -10.54
CA THR A 36 -2.77 -3.15 -9.97
C THR A 36 -1.82 -3.86 -10.94
N LEU A 37 -2.25 -4.98 -11.52
CA LEU A 37 -1.45 -5.72 -12.51
C LEU A 37 -1.27 -4.95 -13.83
N ALA A 38 -2.20 -4.05 -14.16
CA ALA A 38 -2.12 -3.21 -15.34
C ALA A 38 -1.31 -1.92 -15.12
N GLY A 39 -0.79 -1.68 -13.90
CA GLY A 39 -0.09 -0.43 -13.57
C GLY A 39 -0.98 0.81 -13.53
N LEU A 40 -2.32 0.65 -13.55
CA LEU A 40 -3.25 1.77 -13.73
C LEU A 40 -3.20 2.78 -12.57
N TRP A 41 -2.76 2.35 -11.39
CA TRP A 41 -2.63 3.25 -10.23
C TRP A 41 -1.63 4.37 -10.47
N GLU A 42 -0.56 4.13 -11.23
CA GLU A 42 0.43 5.14 -11.57
C GLU A 42 -0.21 6.23 -12.45
N THR A 43 -0.93 5.80 -13.49
CA THR A 43 -1.66 6.72 -14.39
C THR A 43 -2.74 7.51 -13.64
N ILE A 44 -3.49 6.88 -12.75
CA ILE A 44 -4.52 7.57 -11.94
C ILE A 44 -3.85 8.59 -11.02
N LEU A 45 -2.74 8.23 -10.37
CA LEU A 45 -2.03 9.13 -9.47
C LEU A 45 -1.46 10.35 -10.22
N GLU A 46 -0.93 10.15 -11.41
CA GLU A 46 -0.42 11.22 -12.26
C GLU A 46 -1.54 12.18 -12.68
N ALA A 47 -2.65 11.65 -13.22
CA ALA A 47 -3.81 12.45 -13.59
C ALA A 47 -4.42 13.22 -12.40
N LEU A 48 -4.42 12.63 -11.19
CA LEU A 48 -4.88 13.30 -9.98
C LEU A 48 -3.92 14.42 -9.54
N ASN A 49 -2.61 14.25 -9.72
CA ASN A 49 -1.64 15.31 -9.43
C ASN A 49 -1.79 16.49 -10.38
N GLU A 50 -1.99 16.23 -11.67
CA GLU A 50 -2.27 17.28 -12.66
C GLU A 50 -3.54 18.05 -12.31
N ALA A 51 -4.65 17.34 -12.07
CA ALA A 51 -5.92 17.97 -11.71
C ALA A 51 -5.86 18.72 -10.37
N ALA A 52 -5.09 18.22 -9.39
CA ALA A 52 -4.93 18.88 -8.09
C ALA A 52 -4.17 20.21 -8.20
N GLY A 53 -3.31 20.37 -9.21
CA GLY A 53 -2.61 21.63 -9.51
C GLY A 53 -3.54 22.77 -9.93
N GLU A 54 -4.77 22.45 -10.36
CA GLU A 54 -5.78 23.44 -10.79
C GLU A 54 -6.69 23.94 -9.66
N LEU A 55 -6.51 23.43 -8.43
CA LEU A 55 -7.30 23.86 -7.26
C LEU A 55 -6.83 25.22 -6.75
N ASP A 56 -7.73 26.00 -6.13
CA ASP A 56 -7.41 27.29 -5.47
C ASP A 56 -6.26 27.18 -4.44
N HIS A 57 -6.15 26.00 -3.81
CA HIS A 57 -5.08 25.63 -2.91
C HIS A 57 -4.54 24.25 -3.31
N PRO A 58 -3.59 24.19 -4.26
CA PRO A 58 -3.07 22.92 -4.75
C PRO A 58 -2.15 22.30 -3.69
N PRO A 59 -2.32 21.00 -3.34
CA PRO A 59 -1.32 20.28 -2.58
C PRO A 59 -0.06 20.05 -3.44
N ASP A 60 1.14 20.10 -2.83
CA ASP A 60 2.41 19.95 -3.56
C ASP A 60 2.47 18.66 -4.41
N ARG A 61 1.97 17.55 -3.85
CA ARG A 61 1.79 16.27 -4.55
C ARG A 61 0.87 15.34 -3.77
N LEU A 62 0.02 14.59 -4.47
CA LEU A 62 -0.72 13.46 -3.94
C LEU A 62 0.21 12.23 -3.80
N HIS A 63 0.28 11.67 -2.60
CA HIS A 63 1.04 10.46 -2.31
C HIS A 63 0.11 9.38 -1.74
N MET A 64 0.13 8.17 -2.30
CA MET A 64 -0.45 7.00 -1.65
C MET A 64 0.59 6.41 -0.71
N ILE A 65 0.35 6.50 0.60
CA ILE A 65 1.21 5.92 1.64
C ILE A 65 0.49 4.70 2.19
N ASP A 66 1.10 3.52 2.05
CA ASP A 66 0.68 2.32 2.76
C ASP A 66 1.71 1.95 3.85
N SER A 67 1.23 1.38 4.95
CA SER A 67 2.10 0.82 5.99
C SER A 67 1.99 -0.70 5.96
N THR A 68 3.13 -1.39 5.87
CA THR A 68 3.21 -2.85 6.05
C THR A 68 3.94 -3.17 7.35
N VAL A 69 3.36 -4.07 8.16
CA VAL A 69 3.97 -4.56 9.41
C VAL A 69 4.30 -6.04 9.23
N VAL A 70 5.59 -6.37 9.15
CA VAL A 70 6.07 -7.76 9.13
C VAL A 70 6.58 -8.11 10.52
N ARG A 71 5.98 -9.13 11.15
CA ARG A 71 6.50 -9.66 12.42
C ARG A 71 7.82 -10.39 12.15
N ALA A 72 8.89 -9.90 12.77
CA ALA A 72 10.16 -10.59 12.77
C ALA A 72 10.06 -11.90 13.57
N HIS A 73 10.71 -12.96 13.09
CA HIS A 73 10.87 -14.20 13.85
C HIS A 73 11.69 -13.92 15.11
N GLN A 74 11.46 -14.62 16.23
CA GLN A 74 12.17 -14.33 17.49
C GLN A 74 13.70 -14.47 17.40
N HIS A 75 14.22 -15.15 16.37
CA HIS A 75 15.65 -15.30 16.07
C HIS A 75 16.14 -14.37 14.95
N ALA A 76 15.40 -13.31 14.59
CA ALA A 76 15.78 -12.37 13.53
C ALA A 76 16.86 -11.36 13.95
N ALA A 77 17.28 -11.36 15.22
CA ALA A 77 18.46 -10.60 15.63
C ALA A 77 19.70 -11.23 14.97
N GLY A 78 20.25 -10.53 13.98
CA GLY A 78 21.41 -10.98 13.22
C GLY A 78 22.62 -11.30 14.10
N ALA A 79 23.49 -12.17 13.60
CA ALA A 79 24.76 -12.49 14.24
C ALA A 79 25.61 -11.23 14.41
N ILE A 80 26.20 -11.05 15.59
CA ILE A 80 27.21 -10.03 15.85
C ILE A 80 28.43 -10.38 15.00
N GLU A 81 28.82 -9.50 14.07
CA GLU A 81 30.06 -9.63 13.33
C GLU A 81 31.22 -9.40 14.30
N GLN A 82 31.77 -10.48 14.84
CA GLN A 82 33.02 -10.39 15.60
C GLN A 82 34.17 -10.28 14.59
N PRO A 83 35.07 -9.29 14.72
CA PRO A 83 36.32 -9.33 13.95
C PRO A 83 37.06 -10.61 14.36
N ALA A 84 37.35 -11.46 13.38
CA ALA A 84 38.04 -12.72 13.58
C ALA A 84 39.45 -12.47 14.17
N VAL A 85 39.55 -12.48 15.50
CA VAL A 85 40.83 -12.60 16.19
C VAL A 85 41.10 -14.10 16.31
N TRP A 86 41.85 -14.62 15.34
CA TRP A 86 42.50 -15.92 15.45
C TRP A 86 43.50 -15.88 16.60
N LYS A 87 43.16 -16.45 17.75
CA LYS A 87 44.16 -16.87 18.74
C LYS A 87 44.38 -18.36 18.61
N PHE A 88 45.50 -18.71 17.99
CA PHE A 88 46.18 -19.97 18.26
C PHE A 88 46.61 -19.99 19.73
N CYS A 89 46.10 -20.95 20.49
CA CYS A 89 46.85 -21.74 21.47
C CYS A 89 46.08 -23.03 21.75
#